data_AF-A0A2A4LFB6-F1
#
_entry.id   AF-A0A2A4LFB6-F1
#
_cell.length_a   1.000
_cell.length_b   1.000
_cell.length_c   1.000
_cell.angle_alpha   90.00
_cell.angle_beta   90.00
_cell.angle_gamma   90.00
#
_symmetry.space_group_name_H-M   'P 1'
#
loop_
_entity.id
_entity.type
_entity.pdbx_description
1 polymer ?
#
loop_
_entity_poly.entity_id
_entity_poly.type
_entity_poly.pdbx_seq_one_letter_code
_entity_poly.pdbx_strand_id
1 'polypeptide(L)'
;MSTLLTINVKNLGSSSTSMYFFQKPAIYKGGPIVYTNSLFHELIGSFEETSSILTFKINMQFYAGIQQANTSPKVGECSGYSTASRKIDLKPAKGDAKDFTTAQVDPLGLAVPTKGSGVEPGAFRIKTPIYSPPNRYNVGSAVSANGGIVLSNFVEAYPNTYTDCLPILKFYVQTGTYTPGTVMDFDQSSVDAAECDFTGGHSIIDVTRKNNGTWDTEIIA
;
A
#
# COMPACT_ATOMS: atom_id res chain seq x y z
N MET A 1 -5.40 -17.16 -10.92
CA MET A 1 -6.43 -16.69 -9.96
C MET A 1 -5.72 -15.80 -8.96
N SER A 2 -6.13 -14.54 -8.78
CA SER A 2 -5.60 -13.70 -7.71
C SER A 2 -6.38 -14.00 -6.43
N THR A 3 -5.70 -14.35 -5.34
CA THR A 3 -6.33 -14.48 -4.03
C THR A 3 -6.84 -13.11 -3.58
N LEU A 4 -8.03 -13.05 -2.99
CA LEU A 4 -8.61 -11.82 -2.47
C LEU A 4 -8.44 -11.81 -0.95
N LEU A 5 -7.67 -10.86 -0.42
CA LEU A 5 -7.55 -10.61 1.01
C LEU A 5 -8.71 -9.71 1.45
N THR A 6 -9.34 -10.05 2.57
CA THR A 6 -10.53 -9.37 3.08
C THR A 6 -10.30 -9.01 4.54
N ILE A 7 -10.55 -7.75 4.89
CA ILE A 7 -10.62 -7.27 6.27
C ILE A 7 -12.05 -6.81 6.52
N ASN A 8 -12.74 -7.43 7.48
CA ASN A 8 -14.07 -7.01 7.90
C ASN A 8 -13.96 -6.28 9.24
N VAL A 9 -14.51 -5.07 9.32
CA VAL A 9 -14.41 -4.24 10.53
C VAL A 9 -15.80 -4.02 11.12
N LYS A 10 -15.93 -4.30 12.42
CA LYS A 10 -17.07 -3.94 13.26
C LYS A 10 -16.67 -2.88 14.25
N ASN A 11 -17.56 -1.91 14.48
CA ASN A 11 -17.39 -0.90 15.50
C ASN A 11 -18.42 -1.12 16.62
N LEU A 12 -17.96 -1.63 17.77
CA LEU A 12 -18.82 -1.77 18.96
C LEU A 12 -18.96 -0.47 19.75
N GLY A 13 -18.25 0.59 19.36
CA GLY A 13 -18.40 1.94 19.92
C GLY A 13 -19.84 2.46 19.84
N SER A 14 -20.23 3.33 20.77
CA SER A 14 -21.57 3.93 20.80
C SER A 14 -21.79 5.07 19.80
N SER A 15 -20.86 5.31 18.88
CA SER A 15 -20.95 6.38 17.89
C SER A 15 -20.31 5.97 16.56
N SER A 16 -20.77 6.60 15.48
CA SER A 16 -20.15 6.47 14.17
C SER A 16 -18.69 6.94 14.23
N THR A 17 -17.80 6.18 13.60
CA THR A 17 -16.36 6.41 13.63
C THR A 17 -15.79 6.27 12.23
N SER A 18 -15.00 7.25 11.77
CA SER A 18 -14.28 7.14 10.50
C SER A 18 -13.12 6.17 10.67
N MET A 19 -12.98 5.24 9.72
CA MET A 19 -11.89 4.28 9.65
C MET A 19 -11.07 4.54 8.40
N TYR A 20 -9.76 4.35 8.46
CA TYR A 20 -8.89 4.32 7.29
C TYR A 20 -7.93 3.14 7.33
N PHE A 21 -7.50 2.71 6.14
CA PHE A 21 -6.66 1.54 5.93
C PHE A 21 -5.33 1.92 5.30
N PHE A 22 -4.28 1.23 5.70
CA PHE A 22 -2.93 1.42 5.18
C PHE A 22 -2.12 0.14 5.26
N GLN A 23 -1.03 0.08 4.50
CA GLN A 23 -0.13 -1.08 4.49
C GLN A 23 1.12 -0.78 5.31
N LYS A 24 1.70 -1.80 5.93
CA LYS A 24 3.08 -1.72 6.40
C LYS A 24 3.99 -1.32 5.23
N PRO A 25 4.84 -0.28 5.36
CA PRO A 25 5.73 0.11 4.29
C PRO A 25 6.59 -1.07 3.84
N ALA A 26 6.80 -1.18 2.53
CA ALA A 26 7.77 -2.12 1.99
C ALA A 26 9.18 -1.74 2.47
N ILE A 27 10.10 -2.71 2.46
CA ILE A 27 11.51 -2.42 2.71
C ILE A 27 12.12 -1.92 1.40
N TYR A 28 12.67 -0.70 1.45
CA TYR A 28 13.38 -0.06 0.34
C TYR A 28 14.87 -0.03 0.62
N LYS A 29 15.69 -0.45 -0.36
CA LYS A 29 17.16 -0.39 -0.22
C LYS A 29 17.70 1.02 -0.50
N GLY A 30 18.79 1.36 0.19
CA GLY A 30 19.53 2.61 -0.02
C GLY A 30 19.20 3.74 0.97
N GLY A 31 18.41 3.46 2.01
CA GLY A 31 18.04 4.44 3.05
C GLY A 31 17.18 5.64 2.60
N PRO A 32 16.38 5.58 1.52
CA PRO A 32 15.45 6.68 1.24
C PRO A 32 14.37 6.77 2.33
N ILE A 33 13.80 7.96 2.51
CA ILE A 33 12.60 8.15 3.34
C ILE A 33 11.44 7.45 2.63
N VAL A 34 10.76 6.56 3.36
CA VAL A 34 9.60 5.83 2.86
C VAL A 34 8.33 6.52 3.32
N TYR A 35 7.47 6.84 2.36
CA TYR A 35 6.17 7.44 2.60
C TYR A 35 5.08 6.38 2.44
N THR A 36 3.99 6.53 3.19
CA THR A 36 2.82 5.65 3.12
C THR A 36 1.60 6.48 2.78
N ASN A 37 0.73 5.96 1.92
CA ASN A 37 -0.57 6.55 1.64
C ASN A 37 -1.66 5.79 2.37
N SER A 38 -2.72 6.51 2.75
CA SER A 38 -4.00 5.87 3.02
C SER A 38 -4.52 5.19 1.75
N LEU A 39 -5.09 4.00 1.91
CA LEU A 39 -5.61 3.17 0.84
C LEU A 39 -7.11 3.33 0.66
N PHE A 40 -7.81 3.57 1.77
CA PHE A 40 -9.26 3.62 1.82
C PHE A 40 -9.69 4.30 3.13
N HIS A 41 -10.85 4.96 3.12
CA HIS A 41 -11.52 5.35 4.35
C HIS A 41 -13.04 5.25 4.19
N GLU A 42 -13.74 5.07 5.29
CA GLU A 42 -15.20 5.12 5.34
C GLU A 42 -15.69 5.42 6.77
N LEU A 43 -16.86 6.05 6.88
CA LEU A 43 -17.56 6.22 8.16
C LEU A 43 -18.42 4.98 8.43
N ILE A 44 -18.18 4.30 9.55
CA ILE A 44 -19.00 3.16 9.99
C ILE A 44 -19.78 3.53 11.26
N GLY A 45 -21.05 3.13 11.34
CA GLY A 45 -21.91 3.32 12.52
C GLY A 45 -21.54 2.41 13.68
N SER A 46 -22.28 2.49 14.79
CA SER A 46 -22.24 1.48 15.84
C SER A 46 -22.86 0.17 15.34
N PHE A 47 -22.24 -0.97 15.60
CA PHE A 47 -22.77 -2.27 15.21
C PHE A 47 -24.10 -2.58 15.91
N GLU A 48 -24.25 -2.22 17.18
CA GLU A 48 -25.51 -2.41 17.94
C GLU A 48 -26.68 -1.65 17.32
N GLU A 49 -26.43 -0.46 16.77
CA GLU A 49 -27.48 0.39 16.19
C GLU A 49 -27.74 0.10 14.71
N THR A 50 -26.71 -0.26 13.96
CA THR A 50 -26.76 -0.30 12.48
C THR A 50 -26.52 -1.67 11.88
N SER A 51 -25.99 -2.63 12.66
CA SER A 51 -25.48 -3.93 12.17
C SER A 51 -24.48 -3.80 11.01
N SER A 52 -23.81 -2.65 10.88
CA SER A 52 -22.91 -2.37 9.76
C SER A 52 -21.56 -3.08 9.90
N ILE A 53 -21.04 -3.57 8.78
CA ILE A 53 -19.70 -4.16 8.66
C ILE A 53 -18.99 -3.46 7.51
N LEU A 54 -17.83 -2.87 7.80
CA LEU A 54 -16.98 -2.26 6.79
C LEU A 54 -16.07 -3.33 6.19
N THR A 55 -16.15 -3.54 4.88
CA THR A 55 -15.34 -4.55 4.19
C THR A 55 -14.27 -3.90 3.32
N PHE A 56 -13.01 -4.18 3.62
CA PHE A 56 -11.87 -3.75 2.82
C PHE A 56 -11.26 -4.95 2.09
N LYS A 57 -11.16 -4.85 0.76
CA LYS A 57 -10.72 -5.95 -0.11
C LYS A 57 -9.45 -5.57 -0.86
N ILE A 58 -8.47 -6.46 -0.84
CA ILE A 58 -7.17 -6.29 -1.51
C ILE A 58 -6.92 -7.49 -2.41
N ASN A 59 -6.53 -7.27 -3.66
CA ASN A 59 -6.05 -8.36 -4.50
C ASN A 59 -4.61 -8.73 -4.11
N MET A 60 -4.35 -10.00 -3.80
CA MET A 60 -3.02 -10.56 -3.56
C MET A 60 -2.23 -10.64 -4.89
N GLN A 61 -1.85 -9.48 -5.37
CA GLN A 61 -1.06 -9.25 -6.57
C GLN A 61 -0.18 -8.03 -6.28
N PHE A 62 1.12 -8.16 -6.46
CA PHE A 62 2.04 -7.04 -6.33
C PHE A 62 1.98 -6.16 -7.58
N TYR A 63 2.02 -4.85 -7.38
CA TYR A 63 2.13 -3.88 -8.46
C TYR A 63 3.33 -2.98 -8.19
N ALA A 64 4.17 -2.81 -9.22
CA ALA A 64 5.06 -1.67 -9.28
C ALA A 64 4.25 -0.42 -9.64
N GLY A 65 4.56 0.71 -9.02
CA GLY A 65 3.92 1.99 -9.30
C GLY A 65 4.93 3.10 -9.58
N ILE A 66 4.57 4.00 -10.49
CA ILE A 66 5.17 5.32 -10.65
C ILE A 66 4.08 6.38 -10.61
N GLN A 67 4.34 7.48 -9.95
CA GLN A 67 3.41 8.59 -9.82
C GLN A 67 4.15 9.91 -10.04
N GLN A 68 3.54 10.83 -10.81
CA GLN A 68 4.03 12.19 -10.96
C GLN A 68 3.78 12.99 -9.69
N ALA A 69 4.79 13.72 -9.24
CA ALA A 69 4.72 14.65 -8.12
C ALA A 69 5.16 16.05 -8.55
N ASN A 70 4.61 17.08 -7.91
CA ASN A 70 5.01 18.48 -8.12
C ASN A 70 5.80 19.05 -6.94
N THR A 71 5.73 18.39 -5.79
CA THR A 71 6.37 18.76 -4.53
C THR A 71 6.94 17.50 -3.88
N SER A 72 7.91 17.66 -2.97
CA SER A 72 8.34 16.53 -2.15
C SER A 72 7.18 16.06 -1.25
N PRO A 73 7.04 14.75 -1.01
CA PRO A 73 5.94 14.19 -0.22
C PRO A 73 5.92 14.73 1.21
N LYS A 74 4.73 15.03 1.73
CA LYS A 74 4.50 15.55 3.08
C LYS A 74 3.23 14.95 3.66
N VAL A 75 3.27 14.59 4.94
CA VAL A 75 2.10 14.07 5.67
C VAL A 75 0.93 15.06 5.56
N GLY A 76 -0.26 14.54 5.29
CA GLY A 76 -1.49 15.31 5.10
C GLY A 76 -1.72 15.80 3.67
N GLU A 77 -0.71 15.75 2.80
CA GLU A 77 -0.81 16.20 1.42
C GLU A 77 -1.05 15.04 0.45
N CYS A 78 -1.63 15.34 -0.73
CA CYS A 78 -1.74 14.36 -1.79
C CYS A 78 -0.34 13.92 -2.25
N SER A 79 -0.13 12.61 -2.38
CA SER A 79 1.17 12.05 -2.80
C SER A 79 1.57 12.41 -4.23
N GLY A 80 0.60 12.64 -5.12
CA GLY A 80 0.86 13.01 -6.50
C GLY A 80 -0.38 13.01 -7.37
N TYR A 81 -0.18 12.89 -8.68
CA TYR A 81 -1.22 13.09 -9.69
C TYR A 81 -1.33 11.87 -10.61
N SER A 82 -0.94 12.04 -11.89
CA SER A 82 -0.85 10.98 -12.88
C SER A 82 -0.07 9.80 -12.31
N THR A 83 -0.67 8.61 -12.39
CA THR A 83 -0.09 7.39 -11.83
C THR A 83 -0.16 6.29 -12.88
N ALA A 84 0.91 5.52 -13.01
CA ALA A 84 0.93 4.28 -13.76
C ALA A 84 1.31 3.15 -12.81
N SER A 85 0.63 2.01 -12.95
CA SER A 85 0.90 0.81 -12.17
C SER A 85 0.89 -0.41 -13.05
N ARG A 86 1.65 -1.43 -12.65
CA ARG A 86 1.70 -2.68 -13.40
C ARG A 86 1.95 -3.86 -12.48
N LYS A 87 1.22 -4.95 -12.73
CA LYS A 87 1.46 -6.24 -12.08
C LYS A 87 2.92 -6.62 -12.24
N ILE A 88 3.56 -7.04 -11.17
CA ILE A 88 4.95 -7.47 -11.14
C ILE A 88 5.08 -8.69 -10.22
N ASP A 89 6.02 -9.57 -10.52
CA ASP A 89 6.32 -10.71 -9.67
C ASP A 89 7.41 -10.34 -8.66
N LEU A 90 7.49 -11.07 -7.54
CA LEU A 90 8.64 -10.98 -6.65
C LEU A 90 9.70 -11.98 -7.09
N LYS A 91 10.98 -11.60 -6.95
CA LYS A 91 12.10 -12.51 -7.14
C LYS A 91 11.97 -13.69 -6.18
N PRO A 92 11.87 -14.95 -6.64
CA PRO A 92 11.86 -16.10 -5.74
C PRO A 92 13.26 -16.35 -5.16
N ALA A 93 13.33 -17.06 -4.02
CA ALA A 93 14.59 -17.50 -3.43
C ALA A 93 15.43 -18.38 -4.39
N LYS A 94 14.77 -19.12 -5.29
CA LYS A 94 15.38 -19.89 -6.37
C LYS A 94 14.56 -19.75 -7.64
N GLY A 95 15.23 -19.65 -8.78
CA GLY A 95 14.59 -19.51 -10.09
C GLY A 95 14.42 -18.07 -10.57
N ASP A 96 13.58 -17.90 -11.58
CA ASP A 96 13.37 -16.64 -12.28
C ASP A 96 11.92 -16.17 -12.16
N ALA A 97 11.72 -14.86 -12.16
CA ALA A 97 10.42 -14.21 -12.18
C ALA A 97 10.48 -12.94 -13.01
N LYS A 98 9.33 -12.38 -13.38
CA LYS A 98 9.27 -11.07 -14.05
C LYS A 98 9.24 -9.96 -12.99
N ASP A 99 10.37 -9.78 -12.34
CA ASP A 99 10.58 -8.97 -11.14
C ASP A 99 11.23 -7.61 -11.41
N PHE A 100 11.45 -7.23 -12.67
CA PHE A 100 12.07 -5.97 -13.06
C PHE A 100 11.20 -5.20 -14.05
N THR A 101 11.00 -3.91 -13.82
CA THR A 101 10.34 -3.01 -14.78
C THR A 101 11.08 -1.68 -14.90
N THR A 102 10.88 -1.00 -16.02
CA THR A 102 11.43 0.33 -16.29
C THR A 102 10.30 1.34 -16.36
N ALA A 103 10.40 2.40 -15.57
CA ALA A 103 9.49 3.53 -15.64
C ALA A 103 9.73 4.39 -16.89
N GLN A 104 8.66 5.01 -17.36
CA GLN A 104 8.64 6.02 -18.40
C GLN A 104 7.99 7.27 -17.83
N VAL A 105 8.51 8.43 -18.19
CA VAL A 105 8.02 9.74 -17.70
C VAL A 105 7.31 10.55 -18.78
N ASP A 106 7.42 10.14 -20.04
CA ASP A 106 6.73 10.75 -21.18
C ASP A 106 6.49 9.71 -22.31
N PRO A 107 5.26 9.19 -22.48
CA PRO A 107 4.15 9.30 -21.52
C PRO A 107 4.48 8.59 -20.19
N LEU A 108 3.82 8.98 -19.10
CA LEU A 108 4.00 8.33 -17.80
C LEU A 108 3.55 6.86 -17.88
N GLY A 109 4.43 5.93 -17.52
CA GLY A 109 4.16 4.51 -17.72
C GLY A 109 5.16 3.56 -17.07
N LEU A 110 4.87 2.27 -17.16
CA LEU A 110 5.75 1.18 -16.77
C LEU A 110 5.84 0.15 -17.89
N ALA A 111 7.08 -0.18 -18.28
CA ALA A 111 7.37 -1.23 -19.25
C ALA A 111 6.86 -2.60 -18.78
N VAL A 112 6.73 -3.55 -19.72
CA VAL A 112 6.36 -4.93 -19.36
C VAL A 112 7.45 -5.50 -18.45
N PRO A 113 7.11 -6.11 -17.30
CA PRO A 113 8.13 -6.68 -16.45
C PRO A 113 8.89 -7.80 -17.14
N THR A 114 10.19 -7.82 -16.90
CA THR A 114 11.14 -8.83 -17.38
C THR A 114 11.93 -9.40 -16.21
N LYS A 115 12.79 -10.37 -16.49
CA LYS A 115 13.71 -10.93 -15.50
C LYS A 115 14.78 -9.91 -15.16
N GLY A 116 14.85 -9.51 -13.90
CA GLY A 116 15.89 -8.66 -13.37
C GLY A 116 17.17 -9.42 -13.06
N SER A 117 18.31 -8.73 -13.21
CA SER A 117 19.60 -9.21 -12.71
C SER A 117 19.89 -8.60 -11.34
N GLY A 118 20.32 -9.41 -10.38
CA GLY A 118 20.69 -8.97 -9.04
C GLY A 118 19.54 -8.34 -8.23
N VAL A 119 18.28 -8.68 -8.55
CA VAL A 119 17.12 -8.38 -7.70
C VAL A 119 17.18 -9.34 -6.51
N GLU A 120 16.96 -8.82 -5.31
CA GLU A 120 16.98 -9.62 -4.08
C GLU A 120 15.73 -10.51 -3.99
N PRO A 121 15.85 -11.74 -3.46
CA PRO A 121 14.68 -12.56 -3.13
C PRO A 121 13.63 -11.81 -2.29
N GLY A 122 12.37 -11.91 -2.71
CA GLY A 122 11.24 -11.20 -2.11
C GLY A 122 11.05 -9.76 -2.61
N ALA A 123 11.97 -9.25 -3.43
CA ALA A 123 11.87 -7.92 -4.01
C ALA A 123 11.37 -7.93 -5.46
N PHE A 124 10.85 -6.79 -5.90
CA PHE A 124 10.86 -6.40 -7.30
C PHE A 124 11.68 -5.11 -7.47
N ARG A 125 12.12 -4.81 -8.69
CA ARG A 125 12.94 -3.65 -9.03
C ARG A 125 12.24 -2.74 -10.04
N ILE A 126 12.25 -1.44 -9.76
CA ILE A 126 11.87 -0.38 -10.70
C ILE A 126 13.14 0.37 -11.12
N LYS A 127 13.38 0.50 -12.43
CA LYS A 127 14.38 1.42 -12.98
C LYS A 127 13.71 2.76 -13.29
N THR A 128 14.16 3.81 -12.64
CA THR A 128 13.75 5.18 -12.94
C THR A 128 14.56 5.71 -14.13
N PRO A 129 13.91 6.28 -15.16
CA PRO A 129 14.61 6.81 -16.33
C PRO A 129 15.39 8.08 -15.95
N ILE A 130 16.16 8.61 -16.91
CA ILE A 130 16.70 9.96 -16.79
C ILE A 130 15.54 10.95 -16.95
N TYR A 131 15.46 11.93 -16.06
CA TYR A 131 14.62 13.11 -16.20
C TYR A 131 15.32 14.31 -15.53
N SER A 132 14.87 15.51 -15.85
CA SER A 132 15.43 16.74 -15.30
C SER A 132 14.44 17.43 -14.36
N PRO A 133 14.92 18.09 -13.29
CA PRO A 133 14.13 19.05 -12.53
C PRO A 133 13.51 20.12 -13.44
N PRO A 134 12.33 20.67 -13.10
CA PRO A 134 11.64 20.55 -11.82
C PRO A 134 10.76 19.30 -11.66
N ASN A 135 10.76 18.39 -12.64
CA ASN A 135 9.93 17.17 -12.58
C ASN A 135 10.31 16.31 -11.37
N ARG A 136 9.30 15.77 -10.69
CA ARG A 136 9.46 14.83 -9.58
C ARG A 136 8.54 13.63 -9.79
N TYR A 137 9.00 12.48 -9.32
CA TYR A 137 8.24 11.25 -9.41
C TYR A 137 8.40 10.47 -8.11
N ASN A 138 7.38 9.70 -7.77
CA ASN A 138 7.41 8.72 -6.71
C ASN A 138 7.39 7.33 -7.33
N VAL A 139 8.14 6.39 -6.75
CA VAL A 139 8.14 4.98 -7.17
C VAL A 139 8.01 4.06 -5.96
N GLY A 140 7.31 2.95 -6.12
CA GLY A 140 7.15 2.00 -5.02
C GLY A 140 6.11 0.92 -5.24
N SER A 141 5.61 0.40 -4.12
CA SER A 141 4.60 -0.65 -4.06
C SER A 141 3.20 -0.05 -4.20
N ALA A 142 2.48 -0.50 -5.23
CA ALA A 142 1.06 -0.23 -5.38
C ALA A 142 0.22 -1.47 -5.05
N VAL A 143 -0.99 -1.24 -4.56
CA VAL A 143 -1.95 -2.30 -4.22
C VAL A 143 -3.28 -2.03 -4.90
N SER A 144 -3.93 -3.10 -5.34
CA SER A 144 -5.29 -3.03 -5.83
C SER A 144 -6.24 -3.22 -4.65
N ALA A 145 -6.86 -2.14 -4.20
CA ALA A 145 -7.73 -2.09 -3.03
C ALA A 145 -9.09 -1.50 -3.41
N ASN A 146 -10.18 -2.16 -3.01
CA ASN A 146 -11.57 -1.73 -3.27
C ASN A 146 -11.85 -1.27 -4.73
N GLY A 147 -11.25 -1.95 -5.70
CA GLY A 147 -11.47 -1.69 -7.14
C GLY A 147 -10.53 -0.63 -7.76
N GLY A 148 -9.78 0.13 -6.96
CA GLY A 148 -8.74 1.05 -7.43
C GLY A 148 -7.33 0.46 -7.26
N ILE A 149 -6.34 1.03 -7.97
CA ILE A 149 -4.92 0.79 -7.66
C ILE A 149 -4.36 2.08 -7.05
N VAL A 150 -3.82 1.96 -5.84
CA VAL A 150 -3.23 3.08 -5.10
C VAL A 150 -1.77 2.76 -4.84
N LEU A 151 -0.88 3.75 -5.04
CA LEU A 151 0.51 3.66 -4.60
C LEU A 151 0.51 3.63 -3.07
N SER A 152 0.71 2.45 -2.47
CA SER A 152 0.51 2.24 -1.03
C SER A 152 1.63 2.82 -0.22
N ASN A 153 2.86 2.58 -0.64
CA ASN A 153 4.05 3.13 -0.03
C ASN A 153 5.10 3.32 -1.12
N PHE A 154 5.96 4.31 -0.94
CA PHE A 154 6.83 4.77 -2.00
C PHE A 154 7.98 5.60 -1.44
N VAL A 155 8.93 5.87 -2.33
CA VAL A 155 10.04 6.78 -2.13
C VAL A 155 10.02 7.84 -3.23
N GLU A 156 10.57 9.01 -2.95
CA GLU A 156 10.86 9.98 -4.02
C GLU A 156 11.92 9.34 -4.95
N ALA A 157 11.61 9.30 -6.25
CA ALA A 157 12.49 8.72 -7.24
C ALA A 157 13.67 9.65 -7.52
N TYR A 158 14.83 9.07 -7.82
CA TYR A 158 15.98 9.81 -8.34
C TYR A 158 16.26 9.39 -9.80
N PRO A 159 16.67 10.32 -10.69
CA PRO A 159 16.95 10.00 -12.09
C PRO A 159 18.00 8.89 -12.22
N ASN A 160 17.79 7.97 -13.17
CA ASN A 160 18.74 6.90 -13.51
C ASN A 160 19.15 6.00 -12.32
N THR A 161 18.20 5.72 -11.43
CA THR A 161 18.42 4.83 -10.28
C THR A 161 17.59 3.56 -10.36
N TYR A 162 17.98 2.56 -9.56
CA TYR A 162 17.19 1.37 -9.31
C TYR A 162 16.59 1.45 -7.91
N THR A 163 15.32 1.11 -7.80
CA THR A 163 14.61 0.99 -6.53
C THR A 163 14.15 -0.45 -6.35
N ASP A 164 14.71 -1.13 -5.37
CA ASP A 164 14.22 -2.44 -4.92
C ASP A 164 13.16 -2.23 -3.85
N CYS A 165 12.04 -2.92 -4.02
CA CYS A 165 10.90 -2.87 -3.13
C CYS A 165 10.59 -4.29 -2.66
N LEU A 166 10.60 -4.53 -1.35
CA LEU A 166 10.20 -5.79 -0.71
C LEU A 166 8.85 -5.57 -0.01
N PRO A 167 7.71 -5.87 -0.66
CA PRO A 167 6.39 -5.61 -0.10
C PRO A 167 6.10 -6.48 1.12
N ILE A 168 5.31 -5.96 2.06
CA ILE A 168 4.90 -6.68 3.27
C ILE A 168 3.38 -6.83 3.28
N LEU A 169 2.87 -8.06 3.41
CA LEU A 169 1.43 -8.36 3.43
C LEU A 169 0.80 -8.14 4.83
N LYS A 170 1.12 -7.00 5.45
CA LYS A 170 0.51 -6.54 6.70
C LYS A 170 -0.23 -5.24 6.43
N PHE A 171 -1.50 -5.21 6.82
CA PHE A 171 -2.36 -4.04 6.69
C PHE A 171 -2.83 -3.60 8.06
N TYR A 172 -3.19 -2.35 8.18
CA TYR A 172 -3.66 -1.75 9.41
C TYR A 172 -4.98 -1.05 9.17
N VAL A 173 -5.84 -1.07 10.17
CA VAL A 173 -7.02 -0.21 10.25
C VAL A 173 -6.92 0.67 11.49
N GLN A 174 -7.23 1.95 11.34
CA GLN A 174 -7.21 2.93 12.41
C GLN A 174 -8.38 3.89 12.29
N THR A 175 -8.80 4.48 13.42
CA THR A 175 -9.79 5.55 13.44
C THR A 175 -9.18 6.87 12.96
N GLY A 176 -9.90 7.60 12.13
CA GLY A 176 -9.49 8.91 11.62
C GLY A 176 -9.90 9.13 10.18
N THR A 177 -9.39 10.21 9.58
CA THR A 177 -9.73 10.61 8.22
C THR A 177 -8.46 10.89 7.44
N TYR A 178 -8.04 9.91 6.62
CA TYR A 178 -7.07 10.12 5.56
C TYR A 178 -7.70 9.76 4.22
N THR A 179 -7.77 10.72 3.31
CA THR A 179 -8.22 10.49 1.93
C THR A 179 -7.28 9.50 1.23
N PRO A 180 -7.79 8.56 0.42
CA PRO A 180 -6.93 7.63 -0.30
C PRO A 180 -5.95 8.38 -1.20
N GLY A 181 -4.68 7.97 -1.18
CA GLY A 181 -3.60 8.65 -1.91
C GLY A 181 -3.01 9.87 -1.20
N THR A 182 -3.48 10.22 0.00
CA THR A 182 -2.83 11.20 0.88
C THR A 182 -1.73 10.53 1.70
N VAL A 183 -0.58 11.20 1.79
CA VAL A 183 0.55 10.75 2.60
C VAL A 183 0.17 10.81 4.08
N MET A 184 0.40 9.72 4.78
CA MET A 184 0.10 9.58 6.21
C MET A 184 1.38 9.32 7.01
N ASP A 185 1.33 9.62 8.30
CA ASP A 185 2.37 9.27 9.25
C ASP A 185 2.18 7.82 9.69
N PHE A 186 3.00 6.90 9.17
CA PHE A 186 2.89 5.47 9.50
C PHE A 186 3.24 5.20 10.97
N ASP A 187 4.32 5.79 11.48
CA ASP A 187 4.81 5.51 12.83
C ASP A 187 3.79 5.98 13.87
N GLN A 188 3.18 7.15 13.67
CA GLN A 188 2.11 7.63 14.54
C GLN A 188 0.82 6.82 14.38
N SER A 189 0.42 6.51 13.14
CA SER A 189 -0.87 5.87 12.86
C SER A 189 -0.90 4.40 13.29
N SER A 190 0.26 3.73 13.29
CA SER A 190 0.37 2.29 13.58
C SER A 190 0.42 1.93 15.06
N VAL A 191 0.67 2.88 15.99
CA VAL A 191 0.84 2.60 17.43
C VAL A 191 -0.33 1.83 18.02
N ASP A 192 -1.56 2.29 17.77
CA ASP A 192 -2.79 1.71 18.33
C ASP A 192 -3.75 1.27 17.21
N ALA A 193 -3.22 0.86 16.05
CA ALA A 193 -4.02 0.36 14.95
C ALA A 193 -4.24 -1.16 15.06
N ALA A 194 -5.33 -1.67 14.48
CA ALA A 194 -5.50 -3.12 14.39
C ALA A 194 -4.61 -3.68 13.26
N GLU A 195 -3.66 -4.54 13.59
CA GLU A 195 -2.79 -5.21 12.62
C GLU A 195 -3.48 -6.44 12.01
N CYS A 196 -3.52 -6.48 10.67
CA CYS A 196 -4.04 -7.58 9.86
C CYS A 196 -2.88 -8.21 9.08
N ASP A 197 -2.30 -9.29 9.60
CA ASP A 197 -1.11 -9.94 9.06
C ASP A 197 -1.42 -11.16 8.19
N PHE A 198 -1.43 -11.00 6.87
CA PHE A 198 -1.74 -12.06 5.91
C PHE A 198 -0.54 -12.93 5.53
N THR A 199 0.63 -12.78 6.17
CA THR A 199 1.85 -13.54 5.79
C THR A 199 1.71 -15.06 5.99
N GLY A 200 0.73 -15.50 6.80
CA GLY A 200 0.42 -16.92 7.04
C GLY A 200 -0.44 -17.61 5.98
N GLY A 201 -0.82 -16.92 4.90
CA GLY A 201 -1.57 -17.53 3.78
C GLY A 201 -3.08 -17.64 3.97
N HIS A 202 -3.62 -17.12 5.07
CA HIS A 202 -5.06 -16.89 5.21
C HIS A 202 -5.47 -15.67 4.39
N SER A 203 -6.77 -15.55 4.11
CA SER A 203 -7.31 -14.51 3.22
C SER A 203 -8.38 -13.64 3.85
N ILE A 204 -8.79 -13.93 5.10
CA ILE A 204 -9.86 -13.19 5.78
C ILE A 204 -9.43 -12.93 7.22
N ILE A 205 -9.51 -11.66 7.63
CA ILE A 205 -9.31 -11.23 9.02
C ILE A 205 -10.52 -10.38 9.43
N ASP A 206 -11.14 -10.74 10.53
CA ASP A 206 -12.17 -9.92 11.17
C ASP A 206 -11.52 -9.03 12.23
N VAL A 207 -11.97 -7.77 12.29
CA VAL A 207 -11.49 -6.74 13.20
C VAL A 207 -12.66 -6.20 13.98
N THR A 208 -12.52 -6.12 15.30
CA THR A 208 -13.52 -5.53 16.18
C THR A 208 -12.92 -4.37 16.95
N ARG A 209 -13.46 -3.17 16.74
CA ARG A 209 -13.18 -2.02 17.62
C ARG A 209 -14.09 -2.08 18.83
N LYS A 210 -13.52 -2.15 20.03
CA LYS A 210 -14.24 -2.18 21.30
C LYS A 210 -14.70 -0.79 21.72
N ASN A 211 -15.63 -0.75 22.68
CA ASN A 211 -16.13 0.49 23.28
C ASN A 211 -15.04 1.35 23.96
N ASN A 212 -13.97 0.73 24.47
CA ASN A 212 -12.83 1.43 25.06
C ASN A 212 -11.81 1.92 24.01
N GLY A 213 -12.10 1.75 22.71
CA GLY A 213 -11.23 2.18 21.61
C GLY A 213 -10.13 1.20 21.22
N THR A 214 -9.96 0.08 21.93
CA THR A 214 -8.96 -0.94 21.55
C THR A 214 -9.51 -1.91 20.50
N TRP A 215 -8.64 -2.74 19.94
CA TRP A 215 -8.96 -3.63 18.82
C TRP A 215 -8.79 -5.10 19.20
N ASP A 216 -9.65 -5.95 18.64
CA ASP A 216 -9.40 -7.39 18.49
C ASP A 216 -9.28 -7.74 17.02
N THR A 217 -8.43 -8.71 16.70
CA THR A 217 -8.25 -9.26 15.35
C THR A 217 -8.38 -10.78 15.39
N GLU A 218 -9.11 -11.35 14.44
CA GLU A 218 -9.38 -12.78 14.34
C GLU A 218 -9.15 -13.27 12.92
N ILE A 219 -8.32 -14.29 12.75
CA ILE A 219 -8.11 -14.95 11.46
C ILE A 219 -9.26 -15.92 11.22
N ILE A 220 -9.94 -15.79 10.08
CA ILE A 220 -11.01 -16.69 9.68
C ILE A 220 -10.42 -17.77 8.75
N ALA A 221 -10.60 -19.03 9.14
CA ALA A 221 -10.11 -20.20 8.42
C ALA A 221 -10.96 -20.54 7.18
#